data_AF-A0ABD1RWG4-F1
#
_entry.id   AF-A0ABD1RWG4-F1
#
_cell.length_a   1.000
_cell.length_b   1.000
_cell.length_c   1.000
_cell.angle_alpha   90.00
_cell.angle_beta   90.00
_cell.angle_gamma   90.00
#
_symmetry.space_group_name_H-M   'P 1'
#
loop_
_entity.id
_entity.type
_entity.pdbx_description
1 polymer ?
#
loop_
_entity_poly.entity_id
_entity_poly.type
_entity_poly.pdbx_seq_one_letter_code
_entity_poly.pdbx_strand_id
1 'polypeptide(L)'
;MDHLLLIHKAIIKDLEYLVSLSAKLDANVGLLTEFNKRFHLIHNIYEVHSNSEDEIAFPVLESRETLQNVSHSYSIDHKLEAKQFRKISLILNEISKLHLDVECDQTRLKHHQLCLKLHDKCISMLKVLSDHIHREEVEIFPLFSKFFSIEEQEKMVEHMLGSTGAEYLQQMIPWLMAYLTPNEQHAITSLWRKVAKNTKFDEWLGEWWEGMKRCDVAKLEEGPKSLVANPLEVVSMYLLKEGTKSQKNWRDNGTEVLQKEFAFYDSEHSGSLNGDKATSGDQDGCQSQNSTEYHSEVDKKRCNKTNDPSPR
;
A
#
# COMPACT_ATOMS: atom_id res chain seq x y z
N MET A 1 19.50 -1.16 -1.58
CA MET A 1 18.02 -1.15 -1.50
C MET A 1 17.36 -0.47 -2.69
N ASP A 2 18.13 -0.06 -3.70
CA ASP A 2 17.70 0.83 -4.79
C ASP A 2 16.52 0.30 -5.62
N HIS A 3 16.29 -1.02 -5.66
CA HIS A 3 15.13 -1.60 -6.33
C HIS A 3 13.79 -1.21 -5.66
N LEU A 4 13.75 -1.06 -4.33
CA LEU A 4 12.54 -0.61 -3.63
C LEU A 4 12.21 0.85 -3.98
N LEU A 5 13.21 1.71 -4.19
CA LEU A 5 13.00 3.08 -4.67
C LEU A 5 12.29 3.11 -6.03
N LEU A 6 12.58 2.12 -6.90
CA LEU A 6 11.91 1.99 -8.19
C LEU A 6 10.45 1.55 -8.03
N ILE A 7 10.17 0.68 -7.06
CA ILE A 7 8.81 0.27 -6.70
C ILE A 7 8.04 1.46 -6.11
N HIS A 8 8.63 2.21 -5.17
CA HIS A 8 8.05 3.42 -4.57
C HIS A 8 7.65 4.44 -5.64
N LYS A 9 8.58 4.73 -6.56
CA LYS A 9 8.32 5.60 -7.72
C LYS A 9 7.11 5.13 -8.52
N ALA A 10 7.00 3.84 -8.80
CA ALA A 10 5.87 3.28 -9.55
C ALA A 10 4.54 3.35 -8.77
N ILE A 11 4.57 3.10 -7.45
CA ILE A 11 3.40 3.24 -6.55
C ILE A 11 2.84 4.66 -6.62
N ILE A 12 3.70 5.67 -6.41
CA ILE A 12 3.29 7.08 -6.44
C ILE A 12 2.70 7.45 -7.80
N LYS A 13 3.33 7.02 -8.90
CA LYS A 13 2.84 7.30 -10.26
C LYS A 13 1.48 6.66 -10.55
N ASP A 14 1.23 5.45 -10.08
CA ASP A 14 -0.07 4.78 -10.27
C ASP A 14 -1.18 5.39 -9.38
N LEU A 15 -0.83 5.86 -8.17
CA LEU A 15 -1.74 6.62 -7.32
C LEU A 15 -2.13 7.98 -7.91
N GLU A 16 -1.17 8.74 -8.46
CA GLU A 16 -1.43 9.96 -9.22
C GLU A 16 -2.42 9.70 -10.37
N TYR A 17 -2.24 8.57 -11.05
CA TYR A 17 -3.12 8.15 -12.13
C TYR A 17 -4.54 7.82 -11.63
N LEU A 18 -4.68 7.09 -10.50
CA LEU A 18 -5.99 6.85 -9.87
C LEU A 18 -6.69 8.14 -9.43
N VAL A 19 -5.95 9.12 -8.90
CA VAL A 19 -6.51 10.46 -8.61
C VAL A 19 -7.05 11.11 -9.89
N SER A 20 -6.32 11.02 -11.00
CA SER A 20 -6.76 11.55 -12.29
C SER A 20 -8.00 10.85 -12.87
N LEU A 21 -8.13 9.53 -12.64
CA LEU A 21 -9.29 8.74 -13.06
C LEU A 21 -10.52 9.04 -12.20
N SER A 22 -10.36 9.08 -10.87
CA SER A 22 -11.48 9.35 -9.94
C SER A 22 -12.12 10.71 -10.20
N ALA A 23 -11.34 11.73 -10.59
CA ALA A 23 -11.85 13.05 -10.95
C ALA A 23 -12.85 13.04 -12.13
N LYS A 24 -12.77 12.02 -12.99
CA LYS A 24 -13.58 11.89 -14.22
C LYS A 24 -14.70 10.86 -14.09
N LEU A 25 -14.73 10.11 -12.98
CA LEU A 25 -15.58 8.93 -12.84
C LEU A 25 -17.07 9.26 -12.84
N ASP A 26 -17.44 10.43 -12.31
CA ASP A 26 -18.84 10.87 -12.30
C ASP A 26 -19.38 11.16 -13.72
N ALA A 27 -18.53 11.73 -14.59
CA ALA A 27 -18.90 12.07 -15.96
C ALA A 27 -18.79 10.88 -16.92
N ASN A 28 -18.03 9.84 -16.57
CA ASN A 28 -17.80 8.69 -17.43
C ASN A 28 -17.76 7.38 -16.62
N VAL A 29 -18.94 6.78 -16.49
CA VAL A 29 -19.15 5.46 -15.87
C VAL A 29 -18.30 4.36 -16.52
N GLY A 30 -17.95 4.48 -17.80
CA GLY A 30 -17.08 3.53 -18.50
C GLY A 30 -15.68 3.40 -17.88
N LEU A 31 -15.23 4.40 -17.11
CA LEU A 31 -13.96 4.39 -16.39
C LEU A 31 -13.99 3.52 -15.13
N LEU A 32 -15.16 3.12 -14.62
CA LEU A 32 -15.26 2.36 -13.37
C LEU A 32 -14.55 1.01 -13.45
N THR A 33 -14.67 0.31 -14.57
CA THR A 33 -13.99 -0.98 -14.79
C THR A 33 -12.48 -0.82 -14.77
N GLU A 34 -11.96 0.22 -15.42
CA GLU A 34 -10.53 0.54 -15.45
C GLU A 34 -10.03 0.93 -14.06
N PHE A 35 -10.76 1.82 -13.37
CA PHE A 35 -10.45 2.24 -12.01
C PHE A 35 -10.38 1.04 -11.07
N ASN A 36 -11.37 0.14 -11.09
CA ASN A 36 -11.37 -1.05 -10.24
C ASN A 36 -10.16 -1.94 -10.50
N LYS A 37 -9.84 -2.23 -11.76
CA LYS A 37 -8.67 -3.04 -12.12
C LYS A 37 -7.37 -2.42 -11.59
N ARG A 38 -7.22 -1.11 -11.79
CA ARG A 38 -6.02 -0.37 -11.33
C ARG A 38 -5.93 -0.31 -9.82
N PHE A 39 -7.05 -0.03 -9.15
CA PHE A 39 -7.13 0.00 -7.69
C PHE A 39 -6.78 -1.36 -7.06
N HIS A 40 -7.31 -2.47 -7.60
CA HIS A 40 -6.97 -3.80 -7.12
C HIS A 40 -5.49 -4.14 -7.33
N LEU A 41 -4.94 -3.80 -8.49
CA LEU A 41 -3.53 -4.03 -8.79
C LEU A 41 -2.63 -3.29 -7.77
N ILE A 42 -2.84 -1.98 -7.58
CA ILE A 42 -2.00 -1.21 -6.66
C ILE A 42 -2.18 -1.63 -5.20
N HIS A 43 -3.40 -2.02 -4.80
CA HIS A 43 -3.67 -2.50 -3.45
C HIS A 43 -2.87 -3.78 -3.17
N ASN A 44 -2.91 -4.76 -4.09
CA ASN A 44 -2.17 -6.01 -3.95
C ASN A 44 -0.66 -5.78 -3.95
N ILE A 45 -0.15 -4.90 -4.81
CA ILE A 45 1.29 -4.58 -4.86
C ILE A 45 1.72 -3.92 -3.56
N TYR A 46 0.96 -2.96 -3.06
CA TYR A 46 1.26 -2.25 -1.82
C TYR A 46 1.21 -3.18 -0.60
N GLU A 47 0.25 -4.11 -0.56
CA GLU A 47 0.17 -5.14 0.50
C GLU A 47 1.40 -6.05 0.49
N VAL A 48 1.81 -6.56 -0.67
CA VAL A 48 3.04 -7.37 -0.79
C VAL A 48 4.27 -6.57 -0.36
N HIS A 49 4.35 -5.31 -0.76
CA HIS A 49 5.45 -4.41 -0.42
C HIS A 49 5.55 -4.15 1.09
N SER A 50 4.47 -3.68 1.72
CA SER A 50 4.45 -3.38 3.16
C SER A 50 4.66 -4.64 4.02
N ASN A 51 4.11 -5.79 3.61
CA ASN A 51 4.38 -7.07 4.29
C ASN A 51 5.85 -7.47 4.15
N SER A 52 6.44 -7.31 2.96
CA SER A 52 7.86 -7.61 2.75
C SER A 52 8.78 -6.72 3.61
N GLU A 53 8.36 -5.49 3.91
CA GLU A 53 9.10 -4.63 4.82
C GLU A 53 8.96 -5.07 6.28
N ASP A 54 7.72 -5.27 6.73
CA ASP A 54 7.41 -5.68 8.10
C ASP A 54 7.98 -7.06 8.47
N GLU A 55 8.00 -8.00 7.52
CA GLU A 55 8.41 -9.38 7.75
C GLU A 55 9.88 -9.67 7.43
N ILE A 56 10.51 -8.84 6.58
CA ILE A 56 11.88 -9.10 6.09
C ILE A 56 12.78 -7.88 6.27
N ALA A 57 12.45 -6.74 5.66
CA ALA A 57 13.36 -5.59 5.64
C ALA A 57 13.65 -5.07 7.06
N PHE A 58 12.60 -4.80 7.83
CA PHE A 58 12.67 -4.23 9.15
C PHE A 58 13.28 -5.19 10.17
N PRO A 59 12.89 -6.49 10.23
CA PRO A 59 13.56 -7.43 11.12
C PRO A 59 15.06 -7.56 10.85
N VAL A 60 15.49 -7.56 9.57
CA VAL A 60 16.92 -7.60 9.24
C VAL A 60 17.60 -6.29 9.65
N LEU A 61 16.96 -5.14 9.41
CA LEU A 61 17.49 -3.84 9.84
C LEU A 61 17.72 -3.79 11.36
N GLU A 62 16.72 -4.21 12.13
CA GLU A 62 16.76 -4.19 13.60
C GLU A 62 17.59 -5.31 14.22
N SER A 63 18.05 -6.28 13.41
CA SER A 63 19.01 -7.29 13.87
C SER A 63 20.39 -6.69 14.16
N ARG A 64 20.65 -5.45 13.73
CA ARG A 64 21.83 -4.68 14.12
C ARG A 64 21.59 -4.05 15.49
N GLU A 65 22.50 -4.33 16.44
CA GLU A 65 22.38 -3.85 17.83
C GLU A 65 22.13 -2.34 17.96
N THR A 66 22.63 -1.53 17.03
CA THR A 66 22.49 -0.07 17.03
C THR A 66 21.15 0.45 16.49
N LEU A 67 20.29 -0.41 15.94
CA LEU A 67 19.08 -0.02 15.18
C LEU A 67 17.78 -0.61 15.74
N GLN A 68 17.73 -0.90 17.04
CA GLN A 68 16.51 -1.45 17.65
C GLN A 68 15.37 -0.42 17.68
N ASN A 69 14.15 -0.86 17.35
CA ASN A 69 12.91 -0.06 17.38
C ASN A 69 12.89 1.15 16.43
N VAL A 70 13.61 1.11 15.32
CA VAL A 70 13.61 2.18 14.31
C VAL A 70 12.44 2.08 13.32
N SER A 71 11.85 0.90 13.19
CA SER A 71 10.84 0.60 12.16
C SER A 71 9.39 0.60 12.65
N HIS A 72 9.16 0.54 13.97
CA HIS A 72 7.82 0.27 14.52
C HIS A 72 6.74 1.28 14.09
N SER A 73 7.09 2.56 13.94
CA SER A 73 6.16 3.58 13.46
C SER A 73 5.69 3.32 12.03
N TYR A 74 6.54 2.77 11.16
CA TYR A 74 6.24 2.47 9.76
C TYR A 74 5.26 1.28 9.68
N SER A 75 5.46 0.24 10.47
CA SER A 75 4.49 -0.86 10.58
C SER A 75 3.12 -0.42 11.13
N ILE A 76 3.07 0.65 11.94
CA ILE A 76 1.80 1.26 12.35
C ILE A 76 1.15 2.00 11.18
N ASP A 77 1.94 2.74 10.41
CA ASP A 77 1.47 3.44 9.21
C ASP A 77 0.88 2.44 8.21
N HIS A 78 1.55 1.32 7.92
CA HIS A 78 1.03 0.25 7.06
C HIS A 78 -0.39 -0.20 7.45
N LYS A 79 -0.64 -0.36 8.76
CA LYS A 79 -1.97 -0.75 9.28
C LYS A 79 -3.01 0.35 9.08
N LEU A 80 -2.62 1.62 9.12
CA LEU A 80 -3.52 2.75 8.85
C LEU A 80 -3.80 2.89 7.35
N GLU A 81 -2.79 2.63 6.51
CA GLU A 81 -2.87 2.67 5.06
C GLU A 81 -3.76 1.53 4.53
N ALA A 82 -3.62 0.32 5.07
CA ALA A 82 -4.51 -0.80 4.79
C ALA A 82 -5.99 -0.48 5.12
N LYS A 83 -6.25 0.23 6.23
CA LYS A 83 -7.61 0.71 6.57
C LYS A 83 -8.12 1.73 5.55
N GLN A 84 -7.24 2.51 4.93
CA GLN A 84 -7.61 3.46 3.90
C GLN A 84 -7.95 2.76 2.58
N PHE A 85 -7.21 1.73 2.20
CA PHE A 85 -7.56 0.87 1.06
C PHE A 85 -8.95 0.26 1.26
N ARG A 86 -9.22 -0.32 2.44
CA ARG A 86 -10.54 -0.86 2.78
C ARG A 86 -11.67 0.17 2.60
N LYS A 87 -11.46 1.43 3.02
CA LYS A 87 -12.46 2.50 2.85
C LYS A 87 -12.75 2.79 1.37
N ILE A 88 -11.72 2.76 0.51
CA ILE A 88 -11.89 2.94 -0.94
C ILE A 88 -12.67 1.76 -1.52
N SER A 89 -12.32 0.53 -1.18
CA SER A 89 -13.03 -0.68 -1.62
C SER A 89 -14.53 -0.65 -1.29
N LEU A 90 -14.89 -0.18 -0.09
CA LEU A 90 -16.29 -0.04 0.31
C LEU A 90 -17.04 0.97 -0.57
N ILE A 91 -16.43 2.11 -0.89
CA ILE A 91 -17.03 3.12 -1.77
C ILE A 91 -17.21 2.56 -3.19
N LEU A 92 -16.22 1.85 -3.72
CA LEU A 92 -16.31 1.20 -5.04
C LEU A 92 -17.45 0.19 -5.10
N ASN A 93 -17.60 -0.64 -4.06
CA ASN A 93 -18.70 -1.59 -3.95
C ASN A 93 -20.07 -0.89 -3.94
N GLU A 94 -20.19 0.26 -3.27
CA GLU A 94 -21.41 1.07 -3.28
C GLU A 94 -21.70 1.65 -4.68
N ILE A 95 -20.69 2.18 -5.37
CA ILE A 95 -20.83 2.71 -6.74
C ILE A 95 -21.29 1.60 -7.69
N SER A 96 -20.64 0.44 -7.65
CA SER A 96 -20.97 -0.71 -8.51
C SER A 96 -22.41 -1.22 -8.30
N LYS A 97 -22.91 -1.20 -7.06
CA LYS A 97 -24.30 -1.59 -6.76
C LYS A 97 -25.32 -0.62 -7.34
N LEU A 98 -25.01 0.68 -7.37
CA LEU A 98 -25.92 1.68 -7.92
C LEU A 98 -26.02 1.61 -9.44
N HIS A 99 -24.97 1.18 -10.14
CA HIS A 99 -25.00 1.04 -11.61
C HIS A 99 -25.93 -0.08 -12.10
N LEU A 100 -26.35 -0.99 -11.22
CA LEU A 100 -27.28 -2.07 -11.55
C LEU A 100 -28.75 -1.66 -11.43
N ASP A 101 -29.04 -0.45 -10.92
CA ASP A 101 -30.37 -0.04 -10.48
C ASP A 101 -30.64 1.43 -10.85
N VAL A 102 -30.71 1.77 -12.14
CA VAL A 102 -30.82 3.18 -12.60
C VAL A 102 -32.01 3.45 -13.49
N GLU A 103 -33.04 4.09 -12.91
CA GLU A 103 -33.96 5.05 -13.55
C GLU A 103 -34.56 6.10 -12.54
N CYS A 104 -33.78 6.73 -11.65
CA CYS A 104 -34.29 7.83 -10.79
C CYS A 104 -33.24 8.91 -10.43
N ASP A 105 -33.68 10.16 -10.29
CA ASP A 105 -32.84 11.32 -9.92
C ASP A 105 -32.12 11.16 -8.56
N GLN A 106 -32.74 10.45 -7.60
CA GLN A 106 -32.11 10.17 -6.31
C GLN A 106 -30.87 9.26 -6.45
N THR A 107 -30.93 8.29 -7.37
CA THR A 107 -29.79 7.39 -7.66
C THR A 107 -28.64 8.17 -8.29
N ARG A 108 -28.94 9.13 -9.18
CA ARG A 108 -27.93 9.99 -9.81
C ARG A 108 -27.22 10.89 -8.79
N LEU A 109 -27.97 11.51 -7.88
CA LEU A 109 -27.39 12.33 -6.81
C LEU A 109 -26.49 11.49 -5.89
N LYS A 110 -26.92 10.28 -5.53
CA LYS A 110 -26.14 9.37 -4.70
C LYS A 110 -24.85 8.91 -5.40
N HIS A 111 -24.93 8.59 -6.69
CA HIS A 111 -23.76 8.27 -7.51
C HIS A 111 -22.73 9.41 -7.48
N HIS A 112 -23.17 10.63 -7.76
CA HIS A 112 -22.31 11.82 -7.74
C HIS A 112 -21.60 12.00 -6.40
N GLN A 113 -22.33 11.88 -5.28
CA GLN A 113 -21.76 11.96 -3.94
C GLN A 113 -20.70 10.88 -3.67
N LEU A 114 -20.93 9.65 -4.14
CA LEU A 114 -19.94 8.58 -3.98
C LEU A 114 -18.71 8.78 -4.84
N CYS A 115 -18.84 9.29 -6.07
CA CYS A 115 -17.71 9.64 -6.91
C CYS A 115 -16.84 10.75 -6.28
N LEU A 116 -17.47 11.80 -5.71
CA LEU A 116 -16.74 12.83 -4.97
C LEU A 116 -16.01 12.25 -3.75
N LYS A 117 -16.71 11.43 -2.96
CA LYS A 117 -16.13 10.76 -1.79
C LYS A 117 -14.96 9.84 -2.18
N LEU A 118 -15.09 9.11 -3.28
CA LEU A 118 -14.01 8.28 -3.82
C LEU A 118 -12.80 9.13 -4.20
N HIS A 119 -13.04 10.24 -4.92
CA HIS A 119 -11.98 11.15 -5.34
C HIS A 119 -11.22 11.74 -4.13
N ASP A 120 -11.94 12.21 -3.11
CA ASP A 120 -11.33 12.69 -1.86
C ASP A 120 -10.48 11.62 -1.19
N LYS A 121 -10.93 10.36 -1.19
CA LYS A 121 -10.15 9.24 -0.64
C LYS A 121 -8.92 8.90 -1.47
N CYS A 122 -8.97 9.05 -2.79
CA CYS A 122 -7.81 8.87 -3.66
C CYS A 122 -6.76 9.95 -3.39
N ILE A 123 -7.16 11.23 -3.28
CA ILE A 123 -6.25 12.33 -2.93
C ILE A 123 -5.62 12.07 -1.55
N SER A 124 -6.45 11.73 -0.57
CA SER A 124 -5.97 11.40 0.77
C SER A 124 -5.02 10.20 0.74
N MET A 125 -5.21 9.23 -0.14
CA MET A 125 -4.37 8.03 -0.22
C MET A 125 -3.01 8.37 -0.80
N LEU A 126 -3.01 9.10 -1.92
CA LEU A 126 -1.79 9.61 -2.52
C LEU A 126 -0.97 10.40 -1.50
N LYS A 127 -1.61 11.27 -0.71
CA LYS A 127 -0.90 12.07 0.30
C LYS A 127 -0.28 11.21 1.39
N VAL A 128 -1.04 10.29 1.99
CA VAL A 128 -0.57 9.44 3.09
C VAL A 128 0.59 8.56 2.63
N LEU A 129 0.44 7.84 1.51
CA LEU A 129 1.49 6.96 1.00
C LEU A 129 2.72 7.74 0.55
N SER A 130 2.54 8.92 -0.08
CA SER A 130 3.69 9.76 -0.45
C SER A 130 4.49 10.21 0.78
N ASP A 131 3.82 10.60 1.86
CA ASP A 131 4.49 11.05 3.08
C ASP A 131 5.17 9.89 3.83
N HIS A 132 4.54 8.71 3.83
CA HIS A 132 5.12 7.49 4.40
C HIS A 132 6.36 7.06 3.62
N ILE A 133 6.22 6.83 2.30
CA ILE A 133 7.32 6.45 1.40
C ILE A 133 8.48 7.44 1.50
N HIS A 134 8.19 8.74 1.51
CA HIS A 134 9.24 9.75 1.62
C HIS A 134 10.05 9.62 2.92
N ARG A 135 9.38 9.34 4.05
CA ARG A 135 10.09 9.13 5.32
C ARG A 135 10.92 7.87 5.29
N GLU A 136 10.45 6.78 4.69
CA GLU A 136 11.26 5.57 4.54
C GLU A 136 12.51 5.84 3.72
N GLU A 137 12.37 6.52 2.59
CA GLU A 137 13.48 6.85 1.69
C GLU A 137 14.55 7.72 2.36
N VAL A 138 14.15 8.61 3.26
CA VAL A 138 15.05 9.57 3.92
C VAL A 138 15.61 9.03 5.24
N GLU A 139 14.83 8.28 6.00
CA GLU A 139 15.17 7.91 7.38
C GLU A 139 15.61 6.44 7.48
N ILE A 140 14.93 5.53 6.77
CA ILE A 140 15.15 4.08 6.87
C ILE A 140 16.13 3.57 5.83
N PHE A 141 15.91 3.90 4.56
CA PHE A 141 16.66 3.33 3.44
C PHE A 141 18.17 3.62 3.48
N PRO A 142 18.63 4.81 3.93
CA PRO A 142 20.06 5.07 4.09
C PRO A 142 20.74 4.18 5.13
N LEU A 143 19.99 3.64 6.10
CA LEU A 143 20.53 2.73 7.10
C LEU A 143 20.97 1.40 6.48
N PHE A 144 20.26 0.90 5.48
CA PHE A 144 20.69 -0.31 4.77
C PHE A 144 22.06 -0.11 4.10
N SER A 145 22.24 1.02 3.41
CA SER A 145 23.53 1.35 2.79
C SER A 145 24.65 1.59 3.80
N LYS A 146 24.31 2.08 5.00
CA LYS A 146 25.28 2.37 6.06
C LYS A 146 25.72 1.14 6.84
N PHE A 147 24.82 0.20 7.08
CA PHE A 147 25.03 -0.92 8.02
C PHE A 147 25.09 -2.30 7.36
N PHE A 148 24.83 -2.40 6.06
CA PHE A 148 24.84 -3.68 5.35
C PHE A 148 25.70 -3.62 4.09
N SER A 149 26.49 -4.67 3.89
CA SER A 149 27.25 -4.85 2.65
C SER A 149 26.31 -5.06 1.47
N ILE A 150 26.84 -4.90 0.26
CA ILE A 150 26.07 -5.16 -0.96
C ILE A 150 25.56 -6.60 -0.99
N GLU A 151 26.36 -7.57 -0.55
CA GLU A 151 25.97 -8.98 -0.48
C GLU A 151 24.86 -9.23 0.54
N GLU A 152 24.88 -8.54 1.68
CA GLU A 152 23.79 -8.64 2.67
C GLU A 152 22.49 -8.03 2.13
N GLN A 153 22.58 -6.89 1.45
CA GLN A 153 21.42 -6.29 0.79
C GLN A 153 20.88 -7.18 -0.33
N GLU A 154 21.74 -7.80 -1.14
CA GLU A 154 21.36 -8.72 -2.20
C GLU A 154 20.65 -9.96 -1.66
N LYS A 155 21.12 -10.53 -0.54
CA LYS A 155 20.42 -11.63 0.15
C LYS A 155 19.05 -11.22 0.68
N MET A 156 18.91 -9.97 1.10
CA MET A 156 17.60 -9.44 1.50
C MET A 156 16.65 -9.38 0.30
N VAL A 157 17.11 -8.85 -0.83
CA VAL A 157 16.32 -8.83 -2.08
C VAL A 157 15.96 -10.24 -2.53
N GLU A 158 16.90 -11.19 -2.45
CA GLU A 158 16.66 -12.61 -2.73
C GLU A 158 15.52 -13.16 -1.86
N HIS A 159 15.56 -12.89 -0.55
CA HIS A 159 14.55 -13.36 0.38
C HIS A 159 13.18 -12.75 0.11
N MET A 160 13.11 -11.43 -0.12
CA MET A 160 11.87 -10.72 -0.49
C MET A 160 11.26 -11.25 -1.79
N LEU A 161 12.11 -11.49 -2.80
CA LEU A 161 11.66 -12.04 -4.07
C LEU A 161 11.18 -13.49 -3.92
N GLY A 162 11.87 -14.29 -3.11
CA GLY A 162 11.53 -15.69 -2.85
C GLY A 162 10.30 -15.88 -1.96
N SER A 163 9.97 -14.91 -1.10
CA SER A 163 8.74 -14.91 -0.29
C SER A 163 7.52 -14.39 -1.05
N THR A 164 7.72 -13.71 -2.19
CA THR A 164 6.63 -13.18 -3.01
C THR A 164 6.05 -14.26 -3.93
N GLY A 165 4.74 -14.47 -3.88
CA GLY A 165 4.03 -15.42 -4.74
C GLY A 165 4.19 -15.12 -6.23
N ALA A 166 4.31 -16.17 -7.05
CA ALA A 166 4.55 -16.04 -8.49
C ALA A 166 3.41 -15.29 -9.21
N GLU A 167 2.18 -15.46 -8.74
CA GLU A 167 0.97 -14.78 -9.20
C GLU A 167 1.05 -13.25 -9.00
N TYR A 168 1.75 -12.80 -7.97
CA TYR A 168 2.00 -11.37 -7.74
C TYR A 168 3.14 -10.88 -8.62
N LEU A 169 4.24 -11.65 -8.73
CA LEU A 169 5.38 -11.27 -9.58
C LEU A 169 4.99 -11.14 -11.05
N GLN A 170 4.12 -12.01 -11.56
CA GLN A 170 3.62 -11.94 -12.94
C GLN A 170 2.84 -10.66 -13.23
N GLN A 171 2.18 -10.07 -12.23
CA GLN A 171 1.45 -8.82 -12.36
C GLN A 171 2.34 -7.60 -12.08
N MET A 172 3.17 -7.69 -11.04
CA MET A 172 4.06 -6.63 -10.59
C MET A 172 5.14 -6.30 -11.64
N ILE A 173 5.73 -7.30 -12.30
CA ILE A 173 6.86 -7.05 -13.21
C ILE A 173 6.45 -6.22 -14.43
N PRO A 174 5.41 -6.59 -15.21
CA PRO A 174 4.93 -5.76 -16.31
C PRO A 174 4.46 -4.37 -15.86
N TRP A 175 3.79 -4.29 -14.70
CA TRP A 175 3.37 -3.03 -14.10
C TRP A 175 4.56 -2.12 -13.82
N LEU A 176 5.58 -2.63 -13.12
CA LEU A 176 6.75 -1.87 -12.72
C LEU A 176 7.50 -1.36 -13.95
N MET A 177 7.76 -2.25 -14.93
CA MET A 177 8.49 -1.85 -16.14
C MET A 177 7.81 -0.70 -16.90
N ALA A 178 6.49 -0.57 -16.84
CA ALA A 178 5.76 0.52 -17.49
C ALA A 178 6.04 1.92 -16.89
N TYR A 179 6.57 1.99 -15.66
CA TYR A 179 6.93 3.25 -14.98
C TYR A 179 8.44 3.53 -14.95
N LEU A 180 9.26 2.62 -15.48
CA LEU A 180 10.71 2.70 -15.45
C LEU A 180 11.30 3.11 -16.80
N THR A 181 12.39 3.86 -16.75
CA THR A 181 13.24 4.15 -17.91
C THR A 181 14.00 2.89 -18.35
N PRO A 182 14.47 2.80 -19.61
CA PRO A 182 15.23 1.62 -20.07
C PRO A 182 16.45 1.28 -19.19
N ASN A 183 17.11 2.29 -18.63
CA ASN A 183 18.25 2.08 -17.73
C ASN A 183 17.80 1.49 -16.39
N GLU A 184 16.72 2.00 -15.79
CA GLU A 184 16.15 1.46 -14.56
C GLU A 184 15.63 0.04 -14.76
N GLN A 185 14.93 -0.22 -15.87
CA GLN A 185 14.46 -1.56 -16.23
C GLN A 185 15.63 -2.55 -16.38
N HIS A 186 16.72 -2.14 -17.03
CA HIS A 186 17.91 -2.96 -17.17
C HIS A 186 18.57 -3.23 -15.81
N ALA A 187 18.70 -2.20 -14.97
CA ALA A 187 19.31 -2.31 -13.65
C ALA A 187 18.54 -3.28 -12.75
N ILE A 188 17.22 -3.13 -12.65
CA ILE A 188 16.40 -4.00 -11.80
C ILE A 188 16.34 -5.44 -12.32
N THR A 189 16.23 -5.63 -13.64
CA THR A 189 16.25 -6.96 -14.25
C THR A 189 17.59 -7.65 -14.02
N SER A 190 18.71 -6.93 -14.16
CA SER A 190 20.04 -7.45 -13.90
C SER A 190 20.20 -7.88 -12.44
N LEU A 191 19.73 -7.05 -11.49
CA LEU A 191 19.75 -7.37 -10.07
C LEU A 191 18.91 -8.62 -9.77
N TRP A 192 17.66 -8.68 -10.23
CA TRP A 192 16.77 -9.82 -9.98
C TRP A 192 17.32 -11.12 -10.56
N ARG A 193 17.90 -11.10 -11.76
CA ARG A 193 18.58 -12.27 -12.34
C ARG A 193 19.82 -12.68 -11.56
N LYS A 194 20.57 -11.71 -11.04
CA LYS A 194 21.75 -11.97 -10.21
C LYS A 194 21.35 -12.67 -8.90
N VAL A 195 20.34 -12.16 -8.19
CA VAL A 195 19.93 -12.71 -6.88
C VAL A 195 19.14 -14.01 -7.02
N ALA A 196 18.36 -14.17 -8.10
CA ALA A 196 17.59 -15.40 -8.35
C ALA A 196 18.33 -16.42 -9.23
N LYS A 197 19.66 -16.31 -9.33
CA LYS A 197 20.46 -17.12 -10.27
C LYS A 197 20.24 -18.62 -10.06
N ASN A 198 20.09 -19.36 -11.17
CA ASN A 198 19.82 -20.81 -11.18
C ASN A 198 18.44 -21.22 -10.64
N THR A 199 17.48 -20.29 -10.58
CA THR A 199 16.08 -20.61 -10.25
C THR A 199 15.21 -20.63 -11.51
N LYS A 200 14.01 -21.20 -11.41
CA LYS A 200 13.00 -21.10 -12.48
C LYS A 200 12.54 -19.66 -12.72
N PHE A 201 12.66 -18.79 -11.72
CA PHE A 201 12.38 -17.38 -11.89
C PHE A 201 13.42 -16.68 -12.78
N ASP A 202 14.72 -16.97 -12.65
CA ASP A 202 15.75 -16.41 -13.54
C ASP A 202 15.56 -16.88 -14.99
N GLU A 203 15.28 -18.17 -15.21
CA GLU A 203 14.94 -18.70 -16.54
C GLU A 203 13.74 -17.94 -17.15
N TRP A 204 12.63 -17.86 -16.41
CA TRP A 204 11.41 -17.19 -16.86
C TRP A 204 11.62 -15.68 -17.11
N LEU A 205 12.30 -14.98 -16.19
CA LEU A 205 12.55 -13.54 -16.30
C LEU A 205 13.45 -13.23 -17.51
N GLY A 206 14.42 -14.11 -17.80
CA GLY A 206 15.25 -14.04 -18.99
C GLY A 206 14.41 -14.12 -20.28
N GLU A 207 13.56 -15.13 -20.39
CA GLU A 207 12.67 -15.33 -21.56
C GLU A 207 11.68 -14.16 -21.73
N TRP A 208 11.09 -13.71 -20.62
CA TRP A 208 10.15 -12.58 -20.60
C TRP A 208 10.82 -11.29 -21.09
N TRP A 209 12.01 -10.98 -20.57
CA TRP A 209 12.77 -9.78 -20.91
C TRP A 209 13.23 -9.76 -22.38
N GLU A 210 13.66 -10.91 -22.91
CA GLU A 210 13.98 -11.04 -24.33
C GLU A 210 12.75 -10.88 -25.23
N GLY A 211 11.60 -11.39 -24.80
CA GLY A 211 10.32 -11.18 -25.46
C GLY A 211 9.97 -9.70 -25.60
N MET A 212 10.17 -8.92 -24.54
CA MET A 212 9.90 -7.48 -24.54
C MET A 212 10.76 -6.72 -25.56
N LYS A 213 12.07 -6.98 -25.59
CA LYS A 213 12.99 -6.37 -26.56
C LYS A 213 12.60 -6.64 -28.01
N ARG A 214 12.14 -7.86 -28.33
CA ARG A 214 11.69 -8.21 -29.68
C ARG A 214 10.44 -7.41 -30.08
N CYS A 215 9.52 -7.19 -29.15
CA CYS A 215 8.32 -6.39 -29.39
C CYS A 215 8.65 -4.90 -29.61
N ASP A 216 9.64 -4.34 -28.90
CA ASP A 216 10.04 -2.94 -29.07
C ASP A 216 10.74 -2.70 -30.41
N VAL A 217 11.61 -3.63 -30.84
CA VAL A 217 12.27 -3.56 -32.17
C VAL A 217 11.24 -3.62 -33.31
N ALA A 218 10.23 -4.49 -33.19
CA ALA A 218 9.16 -4.58 -34.19
C ALA A 218 8.29 -3.31 -34.27
N LYS A 219 8.13 -2.57 -33.16
CA LYS A 219 7.39 -1.30 -33.12
C LYS A 219 8.16 -0.13 -33.73
N LEU A 220 9.51 -0.17 -33.76
CA LEU A 220 10.33 0.86 -34.42
C LEU A 220 10.35 0.75 -35.95
N GLU A 221 10.06 -0.43 -36.50
CA GLU A 221 9.95 -0.68 -37.95
C GLU A 221 8.63 -0.12 -38.53
N GLU A 222 7.64 0.19 -37.69
CA GLU A 222 6.44 0.95 -38.07
C GLU A 222 6.65 2.43 -37.70
N GLY A 223 6.80 3.31 -38.71
CA GLY A 223 7.21 4.71 -38.56
C GLY A 223 6.40 5.57 -37.56
N PRO A 224 6.92 6.75 -37.16
CA PRO A 224 6.53 7.41 -35.93
C PRO A 224 5.12 8.01 -36.02
N LYS A 225 4.17 7.38 -35.34
CA LYS A 225 2.99 8.08 -34.82
C LYS A 225 3.33 8.55 -33.42
N SER A 226 3.45 9.87 -33.27
CA SER A 226 3.50 10.57 -31.99
C SER A 226 2.45 10.00 -31.05
N LEU A 227 2.89 9.38 -29.95
CA LEU A 227 2.09 9.09 -28.76
C LEU A 227 3.09 8.85 -27.63
N VAL A 228 3.08 9.76 -26.64
CA VAL A 228 3.62 9.48 -25.31
C VAL A 228 2.94 8.19 -24.85
N ALA A 229 3.68 7.08 -24.84
CA ALA A 229 3.11 5.76 -24.58
C ALA A 229 2.40 5.79 -23.22
N ASN A 230 1.09 5.56 -23.25
CA ASN A 230 0.30 5.43 -22.05
C ASN A 230 0.71 4.12 -21.35
N PRO A 231 1.16 4.13 -20.08
CA PRO A 231 1.51 2.92 -19.33
C PRO A 231 0.42 1.83 -19.35
N LEU A 232 -0.84 2.23 -19.57
CA LEU A 232 -2.00 1.35 -19.70
C LEU A 232 -2.02 0.54 -21.01
N GLU A 233 -1.57 1.11 -22.12
CA GLU A 233 -1.60 0.45 -23.42
C GLU A 233 -0.61 -0.73 -23.44
N VAL A 234 0.51 -0.57 -22.73
CA VAL A 234 1.51 -1.62 -22.52
C VAL A 234 0.93 -2.74 -21.66
N VAL A 235 0.35 -2.44 -20.50
CA VAL A 235 -0.24 -3.48 -19.61
C VAL A 235 -1.44 -4.18 -20.27
N SER A 236 -2.30 -3.44 -20.98
CA SER A 236 -3.47 -3.98 -21.68
C SER A 236 -3.09 -4.94 -22.82
N MET A 237 -2.05 -4.63 -23.60
CA MET A 237 -1.55 -5.52 -24.66
C MET A 237 -1.16 -6.91 -24.16
N TYR A 238 -0.63 -7.02 -22.94
CA TYR A 238 -0.19 -8.30 -22.39
C TYR A 238 -1.33 -9.07 -21.70
N LEU A 239 -2.26 -8.37 -21.04
CA LEU A 239 -3.45 -9.00 -20.44
C LEU A 239 -4.42 -9.57 -21.50
N LEU A 240 -4.43 -9.03 -22.73
CA LEU A 240 -5.29 -9.50 -23.82
C LEU A 240 -4.73 -10.69 -24.62
N LYS A 241 -3.48 -11.11 -24.38
CA LYS A 241 -2.82 -12.14 -25.19
C LYS A 241 -3.21 -13.59 -24.81
N GLU A 242 -3.97 -13.80 -23.76
CA GLU A 242 -4.69 -15.07 -23.51
C GLU A 242 -6.06 -15.05 -24.18
N GLY A 243 -6.08 -15.39 -25.46
CA GLY A 243 -7.30 -15.28 -26.27
C GLY A 243 -7.35 -16.18 -27.49
N THR A 244 -6.80 -17.40 -27.44
CA THR A 244 -7.08 -18.42 -28.46
C THR A 244 -7.42 -19.78 -27.85
N LYS A 245 -8.74 -20.01 -27.76
CA LYS A 245 -9.46 -21.29 -27.68
C LYS A 245 -9.25 -22.15 -26.42
N SER A 246 -10.11 -21.94 -25.43
CA SER A 246 -10.92 -23.04 -24.89
C SER A 246 -12.18 -22.50 -24.22
N GLN A 247 -13.33 -22.79 -24.82
CA GLN A 247 -14.64 -22.59 -24.24
C GLN A 247 -14.83 -23.62 -23.12
N LYS A 248 -14.53 -23.22 -21.87
CA LYS A 248 -15.01 -23.91 -20.67
C LYS A 248 -15.62 -22.88 -19.75
N ASN A 249 -16.88 -23.12 -19.40
CA ASN A 249 -17.68 -22.32 -18.48
C ASN A 249 -16.90 -21.98 -17.21
N TRP A 250 -16.48 -20.72 -17.07
CA TRP A 250 -16.16 -20.14 -15.79
C TRP A 250 -17.47 -19.98 -15.02
N ARG A 251 -17.87 -21.03 -14.28
CA ARG A 251 -18.80 -20.84 -13.17
C ARG A 251 -18.04 -20.12 -12.07
N ASP A 252 -18.70 -19.07 -11.61
CA ASP A 252 -18.37 -18.21 -10.49
C ASP A 252 -18.03 -19.01 -9.22
N ASN A 253 -16.74 -19.26 -8.99
CA ASN A 253 -16.21 -19.78 -7.72
C ASN A 253 -15.36 -18.72 -7.00
N GLY A 254 -15.17 -17.54 -7.59
CA GLY A 254 -14.38 -16.45 -6.98
C GLY A 254 -15.13 -15.79 -5.84
N THR A 255 -16.45 -15.63 -5.95
CA THR A 255 -17.27 -14.97 -4.91
C THR A 255 -17.32 -15.75 -3.60
N GLU A 256 -17.19 -17.09 -3.65
CA GLU A 256 -17.26 -17.97 -2.46
C GLU A 256 -15.94 -18.00 -1.67
N VAL A 257 -14.80 -17.89 -2.36
CA VAL A 257 -13.47 -17.75 -1.71
C VAL A 257 -13.35 -16.37 -1.06
N LEU A 258 -13.83 -15.33 -1.75
CA LEU A 258 -13.84 -13.95 -1.24
C LEU A 258 -14.67 -13.82 0.05
N GLN A 259 -15.88 -14.39 0.12
CA GLN A 259 -16.68 -14.35 1.36
C GLN A 259 -16.00 -15.05 2.54
N LYS A 260 -15.19 -16.08 2.27
CA LYS A 260 -14.53 -16.88 3.30
C LYS A 260 -13.29 -16.20 3.88
N GLU A 261 -12.52 -15.50 3.05
CA GLU A 261 -11.39 -14.66 3.50
C GLU A 261 -11.87 -13.41 4.25
N PHE A 262 -12.98 -12.79 3.82
CA PHE A 262 -13.55 -11.64 4.52
C PHE A 262 -14.19 -12.01 5.88
N ALA A 263 -14.74 -13.21 6.03
CA ALA A 263 -15.34 -13.66 7.30
C ALA A 263 -14.29 -13.98 8.39
N PHE A 264 -13.06 -14.32 8.01
CA PHE A 264 -12.00 -14.68 8.96
C PHE A 264 -11.60 -13.47 9.83
N TYR A 265 -11.64 -12.26 9.27
CA TYR A 265 -11.33 -11.02 9.98
C TYR A 265 -12.46 -10.47 10.86
N ASP A 266 -13.72 -10.90 10.63
CA ASP A 266 -14.86 -10.48 11.47
C ASP A 266 -14.95 -11.29 12.79
N SER A 267 -14.21 -12.41 12.90
CA SER A 267 -14.27 -13.30 14.08
C SER A 267 -13.42 -12.85 15.28
N GLU A 268 -12.46 -11.94 15.12
CA GLU A 268 -11.53 -11.60 16.22
C GLU A 268 -12.06 -10.57 17.22
N HIS A 269 -13.31 -10.10 17.12
CA HIS A 269 -13.85 -9.08 18.05
C HIS A 269 -15.17 -9.46 18.74
N SER A 270 -15.48 -10.75 18.85
CA SER A 270 -16.60 -11.27 19.65
C SER A 270 -16.12 -11.98 20.93
N GLY A 271 -15.32 -11.29 21.75
CA GLY A 271 -15.00 -11.71 23.12
C GLY A 271 -16.08 -11.23 24.10
N SER A 272 -17.03 -12.11 24.41
CA SER A 272 -18.03 -11.89 25.48
C SER A 272 -17.34 -11.77 26.84
N LEU A 273 -17.44 -10.61 27.48
CA LEU A 273 -17.14 -10.44 28.90
C LEU A 273 -18.43 -10.60 29.70
N ASN A 274 -18.69 -11.83 30.14
CA ASN A 274 -19.55 -12.09 31.29
C ASN A 274 -18.86 -11.51 32.54
N GLY A 275 -19.47 -10.50 33.14
CA GLY A 275 -19.08 -9.97 34.44
C GLY A 275 -20.02 -10.46 35.53
N ASP A 276 -19.63 -11.52 36.24
CA ASP A 276 -20.19 -11.84 37.55
C ASP A 276 -19.50 -10.96 38.61
N LYS A 277 -20.28 -10.16 39.36
CA LYS A 277 -20.06 -10.05 40.81
C LYS A 277 -21.27 -9.49 41.56
N ALA A 278 -21.56 -10.17 42.66
CA ALA A 278 -22.74 -10.04 43.49
C ALA A 278 -22.70 -8.87 44.50
N THR A 279 -23.91 -8.34 44.77
CA THR A 279 -24.50 -7.85 46.04
C THR A 279 -23.72 -6.98 47.02
N SER A 280 -24.23 -5.75 47.20
CA SER A 280 -24.68 -5.08 48.45
C SER A 280 -24.70 -3.56 48.13
N GLY A 281 -25.59 -2.70 48.59
CA GLY A 281 -26.72 -2.71 49.51
C GLY A 281 -27.02 -1.24 49.81
N ASP A 282 -28.26 -0.83 49.56
CA ASP A 282 -29.03 0.32 50.08
C ASP A 282 -28.50 1.77 50.20
N GLN A 283 -29.40 2.63 49.71
CA GLN A 283 -29.92 3.90 50.25
C GLN A 283 -29.31 5.28 49.92
N ASP A 284 -30.27 6.09 49.40
CA ASP A 284 -30.54 7.51 49.62
C ASP A 284 -29.76 8.62 48.91
N GLY A 285 -30.53 9.51 48.25
CA GLY A 285 -30.52 10.93 48.61
C GLY A 285 -29.86 11.92 47.65
N CYS A 286 -30.69 12.50 46.77
CA CYS A 286 -30.83 13.95 46.53
C CYS A 286 -29.64 14.82 46.02
N GLN A 287 -29.95 15.52 44.92
CA GLN A 287 -29.63 16.92 44.57
C GLN A 287 -28.21 17.34 44.12
N SER A 288 -28.18 17.71 42.82
CA SER A 288 -27.62 18.95 42.22
C SER A 288 -26.94 19.95 43.16
N GLN A 289 -25.71 20.36 42.82
CA GLN A 289 -25.39 21.77 42.54
C GLN A 289 -24.01 21.98 41.91
N ASN A 290 -23.97 23.01 41.08
CA ASN A 290 -22.82 23.58 40.37
C ASN A 290 -21.82 24.28 41.31
N SER A 291 -20.65 24.54 40.71
CA SER A 291 -19.86 25.77 40.77
C SER A 291 -18.51 25.68 41.47
N THR A 292 -17.49 25.71 40.62
CA THR A 292 -16.40 26.70 40.58
C THR A 292 -15.76 27.20 41.88
N GLU A 293 -14.43 27.34 41.75
CA GLU A 293 -13.61 28.48 42.16
C GLU A 293 -12.64 28.34 43.36
N TYR A 294 -11.37 28.48 42.98
CA TYR A 294 -10.38 29.42 43.51
C TYR A 294 -9.34 28.99 44.58
N HIS A 295 -8.10 29.36 44.20
CA HIS A 295 -7.00 29.97 44.98
C HIS A 295 -5.94 29.10 45.70
N SER A 296 -4.78 29.06 45.05
CA SER A 296 -3.44 29.46 45.53
C SER A 296 -3.24 29.84 47.00
N GLU A 297 -2.19 29.31 47.64
CA GLU A 297 -1.05 30.03 48.26
C GLU A 297 -0.10 29.02 48.95
N VAL A 298 1.15 28.88 48.49
CA VAL A 298 2.39 29.55 48.96
C VAL A 298 3.08 28.87 50.17
N ASP A 299 4.22 28.26 49.84
CA ASP A 299 5.50 28.11 50.54
C ASP A 299 5.62 27.62 51.99
N LYS A 300 6.49 26.60 52.17
CA LYS A 300 7.66 26.72 53.05
C LYS A 300 8.75 25.63 52.84
N LYS A 301 9.97 26.16 52.66
CA LYS A 301 11.29 25.64 53.07
C LYS A 301 12.04 24.66 52.14
N ARG A 302 12.87 25.25 51.26
CA ARG A 302 14.20 24.74 50.90
C ARG A 302 15.26 25.54 51.66
N CYS A 303 16.19 24.85 52.31
CA CYS A 303 17.28 25.46 53.07
C CYS A 303 18.43 25.88 52.13
N ASN A 304 18.91 27.11 52.30
CA ASN A 304 20.02 27.76 51.58
C ASN A 304 21.39 27.45 52.20
N LYS A 305 22.44 27.47 51.35
CA LYS A 305 23.72 28.21 51.51
C LYS A 305 24.64 27.86 50.30
N THR A 306 24.70 28.62 49.19
CA THR A 306 25.42 29.88 48.86
C THR A 306 26.96 29.86 48.96
N ASN A 307 27.59 29.75 47.77
CA ASN A 307 28.64 30.57 47.10
C ASN A 307 30.01 30.92 47.74
N ASP A 308 31.09 30.43 47.07
CA ASP A 308 32.30 31.09 46.44
C ASP A 308 33.11 32.18 47.20
N PRO A 309 34.38 32.56 46.84
CA PRO A 309 35.23 32.20 45.68
C PRO A 309 36.76 31.96 45.98
N SER A 310 37.54 31.65 44.93
CA SER A 310 39.03 31.72 44.84
C SER A 310 39.56 33.18 44.88
N PRO A 311 40.88 33.53 44.85
CA PRO A 311 42.13 32.74 44.82
C PRO A 311 43.29 33.25 45.73
N ARG A 312 44.30 32.40 45.99
CA ARG A 312 45.75 32.70 45.92
C ARG A 312 46.58 31.43 46.15
#